data_AF-A0AAW6JAU4-F1
#
_entry.id   AF-A0AAW6JAU4-F1
#
_cell.length_a   1.000
_cell.length_b   1.000
_cell.length_c   1.000
_cell.angle_alpha   90.00
_cell.angle_beta   90.00
_cell.angle_gamma   90.00
#
_symmetry.space_group_name_H-M   'P 1'
#
loop_
_entity.id
_entity.type
_entity.pdbx_description
1 polymer ?
#
loop_
_entity_poly.entity_id
_entity_poly.type
_entity_poly.pdbx_seq_one_letter_code
_entity_poly.pdbx_strand_id
1 'polypeptide(L)'
;MSAELEIIDLVVGEGKEAVKGALITTHYTGWLEDGTKFDSSLDRGNYFETVIGTGRVIKGWDQGIMGMKVGGKRKLIVPSHLAYGERKMGNIIPANSNLIFEIELYDVKTRD
;
A
#
# COMPACT_ATOMS: atom_id res chain seq x y z
N MET A 1 11.26 -0.80 -16.92
CA MET A 1 10.65 -0.56 -15.60
C MET A 1 10.93 -1.77 -14.73
N SER A 2 11.35 -1.54 -13.50
CA SER A 2 11.85 -2.56 -12.57
C SER A 2 10.82 -3.68 -12.38
N ALA A 3 11.27 -4.93 -12.40
CA ALA A 3 10.43 -6.10 -12.12
C ALA A 3 10.22 -6.32 -10.62
N GLU A 4 10.64 -5.37 -9.79
CA GLU A 4 10.69 -5.49 -8.34
C GLU A 4 9.86 -4.38 -7.69
N LEU A 5 9.37 -4.66 -6.49
CA LEU A 5 8.70 -3.68 -5.66
C LEU A 5 9.72 -2.62 -5.20
N GLU A 6 9.47 -1.35 -5.52
CA GLU A 6 10.29 -0.27 -4.99
C GLU A 6 9.62 0.33 -3.74
N ILE A 7 10.40 0.44 -2.67
CA ILE A 7 9.96 0.95 -1.38
C ILE A 7 10.78 2.20 -1.06
N ILE A 8 10.10 3.33 -0.90
CA ILE A 8 10.72 4.62 -0.60
C ILE A 8 10.09 5.18 0.67
N ASP A 9 10.85 5.24 1.75
CA ASP A 9 10.42 5.92 2.97
C ASP A 9 10.51 7.44 2.75
N LEU A 10 9.36 8.11 2.71
CA LEU A 10 9.27 9.57 2.65
C LEU A 10 9.45 10.18 4.05
N VAL A 11 8.89 9.51 5.05
CA VAL A 11 9.01 9.81 6.48
C VAL A 11 9.13 8.49 7.22
N VAL A 12 10.18 8.33 8.03
CA VAL A 12 10.35 7.15 8.88
C VAL A 12 9.62 7.40 10.19
N GLY A 13 8.65 6.54 10.53
CA GLY A 13 7.92 6.62 11.79
C GLY A 13 8.74 6.14 12.98
N GLU A 14 8.28 6.49 14.17
CA GLU A 14 8.95 6.11 15.44
C GLU A 14 8.10 5.15 16.30
N GLY A 15 6.85 4.92 15.92
CA GLY A 15 5.94 4.07 16.68
C GLY A 15 6.08 2.57 16.39
N LYS A 16 5.04 1.82 16.72
CA LYS A 16 5.00 0.35 16.58
C LYS A 16 5.22 -0.05 15.12
N GLU A 17 5.99 -1.12 14.94
CA GLU A 17 6.37 -1.63 13.63
C GLU A 17 5.28 -2.56 13.07
N ALA A 18 4.97 -2.39 11.79
CA ALA A 18 4.03 -3.23 11.05
C ALA A 18 4.67 -4.58 10.75
N VAL A 19 4.16 -5.61 11.42
CA VAL A 19 4.60 -7.01 11.29
C VAL A 19 3.51 -7.89 10.68
N LYS A 20 3.90 -9.08 10.23
CA LYS A 20 2.98 -10.06 9.62
C LYS A 20 1.82 -10.38 10.57
N GLY A 21 0.60 -10.27 10.08
CA GLY A 21 -0.62 -10.53 10.85
C GLY A 21 -1.09 -9.37 11.72
N ALA A 22 -0.40 -8.22 11.71
CA ALA A 22 -0.86 -7.02 12.38
C ALA A 22 -2.03 -6.38 11.62
N LEU A 23 -3.01 -5.87 12.37
CA LEU A 23 -4.03 -4.97 11.87
C LEU A 23 -3.43 -3.56 11.80
N ILE A 24 -3.36 -2.98 10.61
CA ILE A 24 -2.87 -1.62 10.40
C ILE A 24 -4.04 -0.67 10.17
N THR A 25 -3.86 0.60 10.56
CA THR A 25 -4.75 1.71 10.23
C THR A 25 -3.94 2.73 9.43
N THR A 26 -4.40 3.06 8.22
CA THR A 26 -3.61 3.87 7.29
C THR A 26 -4.47 4.79 6.43
N HIS A 27 -3.91 5.93 6.03
CA HIS A 27 -4.35 6.62 4.83
C HIS A 27 -3.49 6.26 3.64
N TYR A 28 -4.11 6.13 2.47
CA TYR A 28 -3.37 5.92 1.24
C TYR A 28 -3.99 6.70 0.09
N THR A 29 -3.17 6.94 -0.91
CA THR A 29 -3.61 7.32 -2.25
C THR A 29 -2.87 6.47 -3.27
N GLY A 30 -3.59 6.03 -4.30
CA GLY A 30 -3.11 5.19 -5.39
C GLY A 30 -3.22 5.90 -6.74
N TRP A 31 -2.16 5.81 -7.54
CA TRP A 31 -2.06 6.38 -8.87
C TRP A 31 -1.56 5.35 -9.89
N LEU A 32 -1.95 5.53 -11.14
CA LEU A 32 -1.29 4.91 -12.28
C LEU A 32 -0.01 5.67 -12.63
N GLU A 33 0.85 5.06 -13.45
CA GLU A 33 2.11 5.67 -13.89
C GLU A 33 1.91 6.95 -14.71
N ASP A 34 0.74 7.12 -15.34
CA ASP A 34 0.37 8.33 -16.06
C ASP A 34 -0.07 9.49 -15.13
N GLY A 35 -0.08 9.27 -13.81
CA GLY A 35 -0.51 10.23 -12.80
C GLY A 35 -2.00 10.20 -12.49
N THR A 36 -2.78 9.36 -13.15
CA THR A 36 -4.22 9.21 -12.87
C THR A 36 -4.42 8.63 -11.47
N LYS A 37 -5.00 9.41 -10.57
CA LYS A 37 -5.46 8.92 -9.26
C LYS A 37 -6.63 7.97 -9.46
N PHE A 38 -6.48 6.70 -9.04
CA PHE A 38 -7.54 5.70 -9.16
C PHE A 38 -8.28 5.46 -7.85
N ASP A 39 -7.62 5.70 -6.71
CA ASP A 39 -8.21 5.46 -5.40
C ASP A 39 -7.51 6.29 -4.30
N SER A 40 -8.26 6.70 -3.27
CA SER A 40 -7.73 7.35 -2.08
C SER A 40 -8.65 7.14 -0.90
N SER A 41 -8.10 6.78 0.26
CA SER A 41 -8.90 6.75 1.49
C SER A 41 -9.20 8.15 2.03
N LEU A 42 -8.40 9.16 1.68
CA LEU A 42 -8.66 10.56 2.02
C LEU A 42 -9.93 11.07 1.33
N ASP A 43 -10.16 10.69 0.06
CA ASP A 43 -11.38 11.05 -0.68
C ASP A 43 -12.64 10.46 -0.02
N ARG A 44 -12.51 9.34 0.70
CA ARG A 44 -13.60 8.71 1.45
C ARG A 44 -13.77 9.26 2.87
N GLY A 45 -12.84 10.09 3.35
CA GLY A 45 -12.86 10.68 4.68
C GLY A 45 -12.70 9.69 5.85
N ASN A 46 -12.33 8.44 5.58
CA ASN A 46 -12.19 7.39 6.60
C ASN A 46 -10.86 6.66 6.44
N TYR A 47 -10.28 6.21 7.56
CA TYR A 47 -9.10 5.35 7.54
C TYR A 47 -9.36 4.05 6.80
N PHE A 48 -8.30 3.51 6.20
CA PHE A 48 -8.29 2.15 5.69
C PHE A 48 -7.66 1.23 6.73
N GLU A 49 -8.40 0.19 7.12
CA GLU A 49 -7.93 -0.80 8.09
C GLU A 49 -7.84 -2.17 7.42
N THR A 50 -6.70 -2.83 7.55
CA THR A 50 -6.48 -4.16 6.97
C THR A 50 -5.44 -4.94 7.73
N VAL A 51 -5.43 -6.26 7.58
CA VAL A 51 -4.42 -7.14 8.16
C VAL A 51 -3.35 -7.43 7.11
N ILE A 52 -2.11 -7.02 7.37
CA ILE A 52 -0.99 -7.20 6.44
C ILE A 52 -0.32 -8.56 6.58
N GLY A 53 0.31 -9.02 5.49
CA GLY A 53 1.06 -10.28 5.43
C GLY A 53 0.17 -11.53 5.45
N THR A 54 -1.09 -11.38 5.07
CA THR A 54 -2.10 -12.47 5.07
C THR A 54 -2.77 -12.68 3.70
N GLY A 55 -2.35 -11.97 2.66
CA GLY A 55 -2.93 -12.04 1.32
C GLY A 55 -4.30 -11.36 1.20
N ARG A 56 -4.68 -10.50 2.16
CA ARG A 56 -5.92 -9.71 2.11
C ARG A 56 -5.83 -8.49 1.22
N VAL A 57 -4.61 -8.05 0.93
CA VAL A 57 -4.29 -6.95 0.01
C VAL A 57 -3.38 -7.47 -1.10
N ILE A 58 -3.12 -6.63 -2.10
CA ILE A 58 -2.17 -6.97 -3.16
C ILE A 58 -0.78 -7.29 -2.57
N LYS A 59 -0.02 -8.17 -3.23
CA LYS A 59 1.28 -8.64 -2.73
C LYS A 59 2.26 -7.49 -2.49
N GLY A 60 2.20 -6.44 -3.31
CA GLY A 60 3.03 -5.25 -3.15
C GLY A 60 2.78 -4.51 -1.83
N TRP A 61 1.55 -4.50 -1.32
CA TRP A 61 1.25 -3.95 0.00
C TRP A 61 1.73 -4.87 1.12
N ASP A 62 1.45 -6.17 1.00
CA ASP A 62 1.89 -7.18 1.96
C ASP A 62 3.41 -7.21 2.13
N GLN A 63 4.17 -6.93 1.07
CA GLN A 63 5.63 -6.84 1.12
C GLN A 63 6.09 -5.42 1.49
N GLY A 64 5.46 -4.39 0.94
CA GLY A 64 5.91 -3.01 1.04
C GLY A 64 5.65 -2.34 2.37
N ILE A 65 4.63 -2.77 3.12
CA ILE A 65 4.30 -2.19 4.44
C ILE A 65 5.08 -2.86 5.57
N MET A 66 5.62 -4.06 5.34
CA MET A 66 6.43 -4.75 6.34
C MET A 66 7.60 -3.87 6.81
N GLY A 67 7.78 -3.79 8.13
CA GLY A 67 8.82 -2.96 8.75
C GLY A 67 8.52 -1.46 8.76
N MET A 68 7.40 -1.01 8.21
CA MET A 68 6.96 0.38 8.35
C MET A 68 6.54 0.67 9.79
N LYS A 69 6.93 1.82 10.33
CA LYS A 69 6.59 2.24 11.70
C LYS A 69 5.46 3.27 11.70
N VAL A 70 4.62 3.22 12.74
CA VAL A 70 3.57 4.22 12.98
C VAL A 70 4.15 5.64 13.00
N GLY A 71 3.44 6.57 12.36
CA GLY A 71 3.88 7.94 12.08
C GLY A 71 4.70 8.07 10.79
N GLY A 72 4.99 6.97 10.12
CA GLY A 72 5.73 6.96 8.86
C GLY A 72 4.85 7.23 7.65
N LYS A 73 5.48 7.72 6.58
CA LYS A 73 4.91 7.86 5.25
C LYS A 73 5.83 7.18 4.23
N ARG A 74 5.26 6.31 3.41
CA ARG A 74 6.00 5.45 2.47
C ARG A 74 5.37 5.52 1.08
N LYS A 75 6.21 5.59 0.06
CA LYS A 75 5.82 5.45 -1.34
C LYS A 75 6.20 4.06 -1.84
N LEU A 76 5.24 3.36 -2.43
CA LEU A 76 5.43 2.05 -3.05
C LEU A 76 5.22 2.17 -4.56
N ILE A 77 6.16 1.64 -5.34
CA ILE A 77 5.98 1.44 -6.78
C ILE A 77 5.82 -0.05 -6.99
N VAL A 78 4.58 -0.46 -7.19
CA VAL A 78 4.16 -1.87 -7.24
C VAL A 78 4.07 -2.30 -8.70
N PRO A 79 4.95 -3.20 -9.18
CA PRO A 79 4.83 -3.74 -10.52
C PRO A 79 3.55 -4.56 -10.66
N SER A 80 3.00 -4.62 -11.86
CA SER A 80 1.67 -5.20 -12.12
C SER A 80 1.47 -6.60 -11.55
N HIS A 81 2.47 -7.48 -11.64
CA HIS A 81 2.41 -8.85 -11.12
C HIS A 81 2.34 -8.95 -9.57
N LEU A 82 2.73 -7.90 -8.84
CA LEU A 82 2.53 -7.76 -7.40
C LEU A 82 1.27 -6.94 -7.05
N ALA A 83 0.60 -6.38 -8.06
CA ALA A 83 -0.68 -5.70 -7.99
C ALA A 83 -1.82 -6.61 -8.52
N TYR A 84 -2.48 -6.23 -9.61
CA TYR A 84 -3.62 -6.96 -10.19
C TYR A 84 -3.24 -7.85 -11.40
N GLY A 85 -1.99 -7.82 -11.85
CA GLY A 85 -1.49 -8.60 -12.98
C GLY A 85 -2.29 -8.34 -14.26
N GLU A 86 -2.63 -9.40 -14.97
CA GLU A 86 -3.41 -9.34 -16.22
C GLU A 86 -4.89 -8.99 -16.00
N ARG A 87 -5.33 -8.80 -14.76
CA ARG A 87 -6.73 -8.47 -14.45
C ARG A 87 -6.94 -6.96 -14.57
N LYS A 88 -7.96 -6.58 -15.35
CA LYS A 88 -8.49 -5.23 -15.35
C LYS A 88 -9.33 -5.02 -14.08
N MET A 89 -9.11 -3.92 -13.36
CA MET A 89 -9.88 -3.59 -12.17
C MET A 89 -10.78 -2.37 -12.37
N GLY A 90 -12.09 -2.63 -12.42
CA GLY A 90 -13.09 -1.62 -12.76
C GLY A 90 -12.84 -1.03 -14.16
N ASN A 91 -13.23 0.23 -14.34
CA ASN A 91 -12.95 0.97 -15.57
C ASN A 91 -11.65 1.76 -15.53
N ILE A 92 -11.00 1.84 -14.37
CA ILE A 92 -9.90 2.79 -14.12
C ILE A 92 -8.54 2.11 -14.18
N ILE A 93 -8.39 0.85 -13.76
CA ILE A 93 -7.08 0.17 -13.74
C ILE A 93 -7.01 -0.83 -14.90
N PRO A 94 -6.25 -0.54 -15.97
CA PRO A 94 -6.00 -1.50 -17.06
C PRO A 94 -5.26 -2.75 -16.58
N ALA A 95 -5.37 -3.83 -17.35
CA ALA A 95 -4.52 -5.01 -17.17
C ALA A 95 -3.04 -4.62 -17.31
N ASN A 96 -2.17 -5.32 -16.55
CA ASN A 96 -0.72 -5.13 -16.54
C ASN A 96 -0.26 -3.73 -16.11
N SER A 97 -1.09 -2.99 -15.37
CA SER A 97 -0.72 -1.67 -14.85
C SER A 97 0.17 -1.78 -13.61
N ASN A 98 1.27 -1.03 -13.60
CA ASN A 98 2.00 -0.75 -12.37
C ASN A 98 1.22 0.29 -11.57
N LEU A 99 1.29 0.18 -10.24
CA LEU A 99 0.56 1.05 -9.33
C LEU A 99 1.54 1.78 -8.43
N ILE A 100 1.31 3.06 -8.24
CA ILE A 100 2.06 3.88 -7.30
C ILE A 100 1.15 4.14 -6.10
N PHE A 101 1.62 3.88 -4.89
CA PHE A 101 0.91 4.18 -3.67
C PHE A 101 1.74 5.11 -2.79
N GLU A 102 1.08 6.07 -2.15
CA GLU A 102 1.60 6.74 -0.96
C GLU A 102 0.73 6.32 0.21
N ILE A 103 1.38 5.87 1.28
CA ILE A 103 0.76 5.24 2.44
C ILE A 103 1.30 5.94 3.68
N GLU A 104 0.40 6.36 4.56
CA GLU A 104 0.71 6.95 5.86
C GLU A 104 0.15 6.05 6.96
N LEU A 105 1.00 5.59 7.86
CA LEU A 105 0.66 4.59 8.86
C LEU A 105 0.32 5.25 10.20
N TYR A 106 -0.92 5.10 10.65
CA TYR A 106 -1.44 5.74 11.86
C TYR A 106 -1.47 4.82 13.07
N ASP A 107 -1.75 3.53 12.87
CA ASP A 107 -1.79 2.58 13.97
C ASP A 107 -1.40 1.17 13.51
N VAL A 108 -0.88 0.39 14.45
CA VAL A 108 -0.53 -1.03 14.29
C VAL A 108 -0.95 -1.78 15.53
N LYS A 109 -1.90 -2.71 15.37
CA LYS A 109 -2.37 -3.61 16.42
C LYS A 109 -1.92 -5.04 16.12
N THR A 110 -1.05 -5.57 16.95
CA THR A 110 -0.74 -7.01 16.96
C THR A 110 -1.69 -7.70 17.94
N ARG A 111 -2.02 -8.96 17.68
CA ARG A 111 -2.74 -9.80 18.63
C ARG A 111 -1.70 -10.30 19.64
N ASP A 112 -1.41 -9.47 20.63
CA ASP A 112 -0.63 -9.86 21.81
C ASP A 112 -1.55 -10.55 22.83
#